data_AF-A0A1Q2L3C4-F1
#
_entry.id   AF-A0A1Q2L3C4-F1
#
_cell.length_a   1.000
_cell.length_b   1.000
_cell.length_c   1.000
_cell.angle_alpha   90.00
_cell.angle_beta   90.00
_cell.angle_gamma   90.00
#
_symmetry.space_group_name_H-M   'P 1'
#
loop_
_entity.id
_entity.type
_entity.pdbx_description
1 polymer ?
#
loop_
_entity_poly.entity_id
_entity_poly.type
_entity_poly.pdbx_seq_one_letter_code
_entity_poly.pdbx_strand_id
1 'polypeptide(L)'
;MYQSTFSRTGEKVLGIIGIVLNVIAIILVVMAVVEVGSGTFEADLEEFILTDPTLAPEDAEATLVALSGLTEAIEVFGWVIGISLVVSTILAIIAVINLNDNKKPVLAGVLFVIAGILSGIISLTALIFYIAAIMCFVRKPPLEDEQMIRVDEPVEIETQDEDDSPYRPL
;
A
#
# COMPACT_ATOMS: atom_id res chain seq x y z
N MET A 1 10.59 1.70 33.89
CA MET A 1 10.52 2.61 32.74
C MET A 1 10.34 1.75 31.49
N TYR A 2 9.12 1.63 30.96
CA TYR A 2 8.80 0.79 29.81
C TYR A 2 9.12 1.59 28.54
N GLN A 3 10.29 1.37 27.95
CA GLN A 3 10.63 1.87 26.62
C GLN A 3 9.77 1.09 25.61
N SER A 4 8.61 1.62 25.25
CA SER A 4 7.87 1.10 24.10
C SER A 4 8.67 1.44 22.85
N THR A 5 9.49 0.49 22.38
CA THR A 5 10.04 0.53 21.03
C THR A 5 8.86 0.70 20.09
N PHE A 6 8.69 1.89 19.51
CA PHE A 6 7.62 2.18 18.54
C PHE A 6 7.88 1.29 17.32
N SER A 7 7.36 0.08 17.38
CA SER A 7 7.65 -0.96 16.41
C SER A 7 7.22 -0.47 15.03
N ARG A 8 7.98 -0.82 13.99
CA ARG A 8 7.66 -0.52 12.58
C ARG A 8 6.42 -1.28 12.06
N THR A 9 5.50 -1.55 12.96
CA THR A 9 4.27 -2.32 12.78
C THR A 9 3.24 -1.50 12.01
N GLY A 10 3.15 -0.19 12.25
CA GLY A 10 2.17 0.68 11.54
C GLY A 10 2.32 0.66 10.02
N GLU A 11 3.55 0.85 9.51
CA GLU A 11 3.85 0.83 8.07
C GLU A 11 3.58 -0.56 7.45
N LYS A 12 4.00 -1.63 8.15
CA LYS A 12 3.77 -3.00 7.71
C LYS A 12 2.28 -3.34 7.68
N VAL A 13 1.55 -3.03 8.74
CA VAL A 13 0.10 -3.28 8.82
C VAL A 13 -0.63 -2.51 7.72
N LEU A 14 -0.30 -1.25 7.50
CA LEU A 14 -0.94 -0.44 6.46
C LEU A 14 -0.63 -0.98 5.04
N GLY A 15 0.62 -1.39 4.79
CA GLY A 15 1.02 -2.04 3.55
C GLY A 15 0.28 -3.35 3.31
N ILE A 16 0.14 -4.20 4.34
CA ILE A 16 -0.59 -5.48 4.27
C ILE A 16 -2.08 -5.24 4.00
N ILE A 17 -2.71 -4.28 4.69
CA ILE A 17 -4.12 -3.90 4.45
C ILE A 17 -4.31 -3.45 3.01
N GLY A 18 -3.40 -2.60 2.49
CA GLY A 18 -3.42 -2.16 1.10
C GLY A 18 -3.33 -3.33 0.12
N ILE A 19 -2.44 -4.29 0.35
CA ILE A 19 -2.30 -5.49 -0.48
C ILE A 19 -3.59 -6.32 -0.47
N VAL A 20 -4.17 -6.57 0.70
CA VAL A 20 -5.41 -7.36 0.82
C VAL A 20 -6.55 -6.70 0.05
N LEU A 21 -6.73 -5.38 0.19
CA LEU A 21 -7.74 -4.65 -0.56
C LEU A 21 -7.46 -4.64 -2.06
N ASN A 22 -6.19 -4.57 -2.46
CA ASN A 22 -5.81 -4.63 -3.88
C ASN A 22 -6.12 -5.99 -4.50
N VAL A 23 -5.91 -7.08 -3.75
CA VAL A 23 -6.31 -8.43 -4.17
C VAL A 23 -7.82 -8.54 -4.32
N ILE A 24 -8.59 -7.98 -3.39
CA ILE A 24 -10.06 -7.93 -3.51
C ILE A 24 -10.47 -7.14 -4.76
N ALA A 25 -9.83 -5.99 -5.02
CA ALA A 25 -10.10 -5.20 -6.22
C ALA A 25 -9.79 -5.98 -7.51
N ILE A 26 -8.70 -6.74 -7.56
CA ILE A 26 -8.37 -7.63 -8.70
C ILE A 26 -9.51 -8.62 -8.94
N ILE A 27 -9.97 -9.29 -7.88
CA ILE A 27 -11.04 -10.29 -7.99
C ILE A 27 -12.31 -9.65 -8.55
N LEU A 28 -12.70 -8.47 -8.05
CA LEU A 28 -13.89 -7.77 -8.51
C LEU A 28 -13.77 -7.32 -9.98
N VAL A 29 -12.62 -6.79 -10.39
CA VAL A 29 -12.38 -6.39 -11.79
C VAL A 29 -12.43 -7.60 -12.71
N VAL A 30 -11.75 -8.69 -12.35
CA VAL A 30 -11.75 -9.92 -13.16
C VAL A 30 -13.16 -10.50 -13.27
N MET A 31 -13.92 -10.55 -12.17
CA MET A 31 -15.32 -10.99 -12.20
C MET A 31 -16.16 -10.12 -13.13
N ALA A 32 -16.05 -8.79 -13.04
CA ALA A 32 -16.81 -7.87 -13.88
C ALA A 32 -16.46 -8.03 -15.37
N VAL A 33 -15.18 -8.17 -15.70
CA VAL A 33 -14.72 -8.33 -17.09
C VAL A 33 -15.15 -9.67 -17.67
N VAL A 34 -15.08 -10.75 -16.88
CA VAL A 34 -15.54 -12.08 -17.32
C VAL A 34 -17.04 -12.08 -17.58
N GLU A 35 -17.84 -11.41 -16.73
CA GLU A 35 -19.29 -11.31 -16.93
C GLU A 35 -19.61 -10.54 -18.22
N VAL A 36 -19.01 -9.36 -18.41
CA VAL A 36 -19.21 -8.54 -19.62
C VAL A 36 -18.74 -9.29 -20.87
N GLY A 37 -17.55 -9.90 -20.83
CA GLY A 37 -16.98 -10.65 -21.95
C GLY A 37 -17.68 -11.98 -22.25
N SER A 38 -18.59 -12.45 -21.39
CA SER A 38 -19.39 -13.66 -21.65
C SER A 38 -20.51 -13.42 -22.67
N GLY A 39 -20.82 -12.16 -22.98
CA GLY A 39 -21.87 -11.77 -23.92
C GLY A 39 -23.30 -11.93 -23.39
N THR A 40 -23.49 -12.51 -22.20
CA THR A 40 -24.83 -12.64 -21.57
C THR A 40 -25.43 -11.28 -21.28
N PHE A 41 -24.63 -10.38 -20.71
CA PHE A 41 -25.04 -9.01 -20.42
C PHE A 41 -25.47 -8.24 -21.68
N GLU A 42 -24.72 -8.40 -22.78
CA GLU A 42 -25.03 -7.74 -24.05
C GLU A 42 -26.31 -8.30 -24.68
N ALA A 43 -26.48 -9.63 -24.67
CA ALA A 43 -27.67 -10.29 -25.20
C ALA A 43 -28.95 -9.91 -24.44
N ASP A 44 -28.89 -9.85 -23.10
CA ASP A 44 -30.04 -9.45 -22.27
C ASP A 44 -30.45 -7.99 -22.53
N LEU A 45 -29.47 -7.11 -22.74
CA LEU A 45 -29.73 -5.70 -23.09
C LEU A 45 -30.22 -5.54 -24.53
N GLU A 46 -29.70 -6.33 -25.47
CA GLU A 46 -30.16 -6.32 -26.86
C GLU A 46 -31.63 -6.74 -26.96
N GLU A 47 -32.03 -7.82 -26.28
CA GLU A 47 -33.43 -8.27 -26.24
C GLU A 47 -34.35 -7.20 -25.65
N PHE A 48 -33.90 -6.50 -24.61
CA PHE A 48 -34.65 -5.40 -24.01
C PHE A 48 -34.87 -4.24 -25.00
N ILE A 49 -33.83 -3.83 -25.73
CA ILE A 49 -33.89 -2.73 -26.72
C ILE A 49 -34.79 -3.09 -27.90
N LEU A 50 -34.67 -4.31 -28.43
CA LEU A 50 -35.46 -4.78 -29.58
C LEU A 50 -36.94 -4.97 -29.26
N THR A 51 -37.27 -5.21 -27.98
CA THR A 51 -38.66 -5.41 -27.54
C THR A 51 -39.34 -4.11 -27.09
N ASP A 52 -38.61 -2.99 -26.99
CA ASP A 52 -39.17 -1.71 -26.57
C ASP A 52 -39.98 -1.04 -27.70
N PRO A 53 -41.31 -0.92 -27.57
CA PRO A 53 -42.16 -0.32 -28.59
C PRO A 53 -42.07 1.22 -28.62
N THR A 54 -41.33 1.85 -27.70
CA THR A 54 -41.17 3.30 -27.62
C THR A 54 -39.98 3.82 -28.43
N LEU A 55 -39.08 2.94 -28.85
CA LEU A 55 -37.91 3.29 -29.66
C LEU A 55 -38.24 3.19 -31.16
N ALA A 56 -37.80 4.17 -31.94
CA ALA A 56 -37.81 4.05 -33.38
C ALA A 56 -36.76 2.99 -33.81
N PRO A 57 -37.00 2.23 -34.90
CA PRO A 57 -36.05 1.21 -35.37
C PRO A 57 -34.64 1.76 -35.62
N GLU A 58 -34.55 2.97 -36.17
CA GLU A 58 -33.28 3.65 -36.46
C GLU A 58 -32.51 4.00 -35.18
N ASP A 59 -33.21 4.38 -34.11
CA ASP A 59 -32.62 4.71 -32.81
C ASP A 59 -32.19 3.45 -32.04
N ALA A 60 -32.94 2.35 -32.18
CA ALA A 60 -32.61 1.06 -31.60
C ALA A 60 -31.29 0.51 -32.17
N GLU A 61 -31.13 0.52 -33.49
CA GLU A 61 -29.88 0.09 -34.15
C GLU A 61 -28.68 0.93 -33.71
N ALA A 62 -28.82 2.25 -33.64
CA ALA A 62 -27.75 3.13 -33.16
C ALA A 62 -27.36 2.84 -31.70
N THR A 63 -28.33 2.49 -30.87
CA THR A 63 -28.11 2.14 -29.45
C THR A 63 -27.37 0.81 -29.31
N LEU A 64 -27.69 -0.20 -30.13
CA LEU A 64 -26.99 -1.50 -30.12
C LEU A 64 -25.52 -1.37 -30.56
N VAL A 65 -25.26 -0.56 -31.58
CA VAL A 65 -23.88 -0.25 -32.01
C VAL A 65 -23.11 0.49 -30.92
N ALA A 66 -23.75 1.41 -30.20
CA ALA A 66 -23.12 2.09 -29.07
C ALA A 66 -22.87 1.15 -27.89
N LEU A 67 -23.79 0.22 -27.61
CA LEU A 67 -23.69 -0.76 -26.54
C LEU A 67 -22.52 -1.72 -26.77
N SER A 68 -22.45 -2.35 -27.96
CA SER A 68 -21.35 -3.24 -28.35
C SER A 68 -19.99 -2.53 -28.30
N GLY A 69 -19.91 -1.29 -28.78
CA GLY A 69 -18.69 -0.49 -28.66
C GLY A 69 -18.29 -0.20 -27.20
N LEU A 70 -19.27 -0.03 -26.30
CA LEU A 70 -19.03 0.18 -24.88
C LEU A 70 -18.58 -1.12 -24.17
N THR A 71 -19.22 -2.26 -24.46
CA THR A 71 -18.87 -3.56 -23.86
C THR A 71 -17.46 -3.98 -24.26
N GLU A 72 -17.10 -3.85 -25.54
CA GLU A 72 -15.73 -4.09 -26.04
C GLU A 72 -14.70 -3.17 -25.34
N ALA A 73 -15.02 -1.88 -25.18
CA ALA A 73 -14.14 -0.96 -24.48
C ALA A 73 -13.95 -1.36 -23.01
N ILE A 74 -15.03 -1.69 -22.30
CA ILE A 74 -14.99 -2.13 -20.90
C ILE A 74 -14.15 -3.41 -20.76
N GLU A 75 -14.29 -4.36 -21.69
CA GLU A 75 -13.49 -5.59 -21.68
C GLU A 75 -11.99 -5.28 -21.80
N VAL A 76 -11.60 -4.50 -22.82
CA VAL A 76 -10.20 -4.15 -23.06
C VAL A 76 -9.62 -3.35 -21.89
N PHE A 77 -10.30 -2.29 -21.46
CA PHE A 77 -9.84 -1.47 -20.33
C PHE A 77 -9.82 -2.26 -19.03
N GLY A 78 -10.79 -3.15 -18.82
CA GLY A 78 -10.86 -3.99 -17.65
C GLY A 78 -9.69 -4.96 -17.55
N TRP A 79 -9.27 -5.58 -18.65
CA TRP A 79 -8.05 -6.39 -18.68
C TRP A 79 -6.79 -5.57 -18.42
N VAL A 80 -6.67 -4.39 -19.03
CA VAL A 80 -5.54 -3.48 -18.81
C VAL A 80 -5.44 -3.08 -17.33
N ILE A 81 -6.55 -2.71 -16.71
CA ILE A 81 -6.64 -2.38 -15.27
C ILE A 81 -6.35 -3.61 -14.41
N GLY A 82 -6.88 -4.78 -14.77
CA GLY A 82 -6.61 -6.03 -14.07
C GLY A 82 -5.12 -6.36 -14.02
N ILE A 83 -4.43 -6.25 -15.17
CA ILE A 83 -2.98 -6.47 -15.26
C ILE A 83 -2.22 -5.40 -14.46
N SER A 84 -2.62 -4.12 -14.54
CA SER A 84 -1.95 -3.05 -13.78
C SER A 84 -2.06 -3.26 -12.27
N LEU A 85 -3.21 -3.75 -11.78
CA LEU A 85 -3.43 -4.10 -10.38
C LEU A 85 -2.56 -5.29 -9.94
N VAL A 86 -2.38 -6.30 -10.79
CA VAL A 86 -1.48 -7.42 -10.51
C VAL A 86 -0.04 -6.94 -10.36
N VAL A 87 0.43 -6.12 -11.29
CA VAL A 87 1.79 -5.52 -11.23
C VAL A 87 1.93 -4.65 -9.97
N SER A 88 0.94 -3.81 -9.68
CA SER A 88 0.88 -3.01 -8.44
C SER A 88 1.01 -3.87 -7.19
N THR A 89 0.32 -5.01 -7.13
CA THR A 89 0.39 -5.95 -6.00
C THR A 89 1.81 -6.47 -5.79
N ILE A 90 2.50 -6.86 -6.87
CA ILE A 90 3.88 -7.36 -6.79
C ILE A 90 4.81 -6.28 -6.22
N LEU A 91 4.67 -5.03 -6.71
CA LEU A 91 5.44 -3.89 -6.20
C LEU A 91 5.16 -3.63 -4.72
N ALA A 92 3.89 -3.68 -4.30
CA ALA A 92 3.51 -3.51 -2.90
C ALA A 92 4.10 -4.60 -2.00
N ILE A 93 4.15 -5.85 -2.46
CA ILE A 93 4.80 -6.95 -1.72
C ILE A 93 6.29 -6.69 -1.56
N ILE A 94 6.99 -6.30 -2.63
CA ILE A 94 8.43 -5.96 -2.58
C ILE A 94 8.68 -4.76 -1.64
N ALA A 95 7.76 -3.79 -1.58
CA ALA A 95 7.84 -2.66 -0.65
C ALA A 95 7.74 -3.12 0.81
N VAL A 96 6.78 -4.00 1.14
CA VAL A 96 6.62 -4.57 2.49
C VAL A 96 7.83 -5.39 2.92
N ILE A 97 8.44 -6.17 2.00
CA ILE A 97 9.65 -6.94 2.30
C ILE A 97 10.83 -6.00 2.59
N ASN A 98 11.01 -4.93 1.81
CA ASN A 98 12.07 -3.95 2.04
C ASN A 98 11.91 -3.15 3.34
N LEU A 99 10.69 -3.04 3.87
CA LEU A 99 10.44 -2.48 5.21
C LEU A 99 10.96 -3.37 6.34
N ASN A 100 11.20 -4.66 6.09
CA ASN A 100 11.66 -5.58 7.12
C ASN A 100 13.13 -5.40 7.50
N ASP A 101 13.98 -5.02 6.53
CA ASP A 101 15.44 -4.98 6.73
C ASP A 101 15.96 -3.65 7.28
N ASN A 102 15.10 -2.64 7.49
CA ASN A 102 15.41 -1.29 8.00
C ASN A 102 16.49 -0.49 7.26
N LYS A 103 17.16 -1.08 6.27
CA LYS A 103 18.29 -0.50 5.55
C LYS A 103 17.87 0.61 4.58
N LYS A 104 16.65 0.57 4.02
CA LYS A 104 16.19 1.50 2.96
C LYS A 104 14.68 1.80 3.00
N PRO A 105 14.15 2.46 4.06
CA PRO A 105 12.71 2.81 4.13
C PRO A 105 12.25 3.72 2.99
N VAL A 106 13.12 4.61 2.51
CA VAL A 106 12.84 5.50 1.38
C VAL A 106 12.54 4.72 0.08
N LEU A 107 13.23 3.60 -0.16
CA LEU A 107 13.00 2.77 -1.34
C LEU A 107 11.61 2.11 -1.31
N ALA A 108 11.19 1.63 -0.12
CA ALA A 108 9.86 1.07 0.07
C ALA A 108 8.75 2.12 -0.15
N GLY A 109 8.97 3.36 0.29
CA GLY A 109 8.04 4.46 0.04
C GLY A 109 7.81 4.74 -1.44
N VAL A 110 8.88 4.80 -2.24
CA VAL A 110 8.77 5.01 -3.69
C VAL A 110 8.01 3.86 -4.36
N LEU A 111 8.27 2.61 -3.97
CA LEU A 111 7.55 1.45 -4.49
C LEU A 111 6.05 1.51 -4.19
N PHE A 112 5.66 1.99 -3.01
CA PHE A 112 4.25 2.20 -2.68
C PHE A 112 3.61 3.33 -3.49
N VAL A 113 4.32 4.42 -3.80
CA VAL A 113 3.81 5.46 -4.70
C VAL A 113 3.52 4.88 -6.08
N ILE A 114 4.47 4.12 -6.64
CA ILE A 114 4.31 3.49 -7.96
C ILE A 114 3.15 2.49 -7.92
N ALA A 115 3.06 1.66 -6.88
CA ALA A 115 1.95 0.74 -6.69
C ALA A 115 0.61 1.47 -6.62
N GLY A 116 0.53 2.59 -5.90
CA GLY A 116 -0.67 3.43 -5.83
C GLY A 116 -1.10 3.98 -7.18
N ILE A 117 -0.15 4.50 -7.98
CA ILE A 117 -0.45 5.02 -9.32
C ILE A 117 -0.98 3.90 -10.24
N LEU A 118 -0.35 2.73 -10.24
CA LEU A 118 -0.78 1.58 -11.06
C LEU A 118 -2.12 0.99 -10.60
N SER A 119 -2.42 1.11 -9.30
CA SER A 119 -3.71 0.74 -8.71
C SER A 119 -4.83 1.73 -9.02
N GLY A 120 -4.52 2.87 -9.66
CA GLY A 120 -5.47 3.92 -10.01
C GLY A 120 -5.43 5.10 -9.05
N ILE A 121 -5.32 6.32 -9.59
CA ILE A 121 -5.01 7.56 -8.85
C ILE A 121 -5.99 7.84 -7.69
N ILE A 122 -7.27 7.47 -7.83
CA ILE A 122 -8.35 7.79 -6.87
C ILE A 122 -8.88 6.51 -6.20
N SER A 123 -8.32 5.33 -6.49
CA SER A 123 -8.80 4.09 -5.90
C SER A 123 -8.59 4.09 -4.38
N LEU A 124 -9.52 3.48 -3.64
CA LEU A 124 -9.40 3.31 -2.20
C LEU A 124 -8.10 2.60 -1.81
N THR A 125 -7.67 1.64 -2.63
CA THR A 125 -6.39 0.91 -2.49
C THR A 125 -5.18 1.81 -2.67
N ALA A 126 -5.22 2.70 -3.67
CA ALA A 126 -4.15 3.65 -3.93
C ALA A 126 -3.99 4.66 -2.81
N LEU A 127 -5.09 5.12 -2.21
CA LEU A 127 -5.05 6.03 -1.07
C LEU A 127 -4.28 5.42 0.11
N ILE A 128 -4.51 4.13 0.39
CA ILE A 128 -3.80 3.40 1.45
C ILE A 128 -2.31 3.25 1.11
N PHE A 129 -1.97 2.94 -0.14
CA PHE A 129 -0.57 2.89 -0.59
C PHE A 129 0.11 4.26 -0.51
N TYR A 130 -0.57 5.36 -0.82
CA TYR A 130 -0.01 6.70 -0.64
C TYR A 130 0.23 7.05 0.82
N ILE A 131 -0.69 6.70 1.72
CA ILE A 131 -0.48 6.91 3.16
C ILE A 131 0.72 6.08 3.64
N ALA A 132 0.84 4.82 3.20
CA ALA A 132 2.01 3.99 3.51
C ALA A 132 3.32 4.58 2.97
N ALA A 133 3.31 5.12 1.75
CA ALA A 133 4.45 5.80 1.15
C ALA A 133 4.87 7.04 1.96
N ILE A 134 3.91 7.89 2.34
CA ILE A 134 4.18 9.08 3.16
C ILE A 134 4.78 8.67 4.51
N MET A 135 4.24 7.63 5.16
CA MET A 135 4.84 7.12 6.42
C MET A 135 6.27 6.60 6.24
N CYS A 136 6.59 5.99 5.10
CA CYS A 136 7.96 5.59 4.76
C CYS A 136 8.91 6.78 4.55
N PHE A 137 8.42 7.91 4.01
CA PHE A 137 9.24 9.10 3.76
C PHE A 137 9.42 9.99 4.99
N VAL A 138 8.38 10.13 5.82
CA VAL A 138 8.39 11.05 6.96
C VAL A 138 9.20 10.48 8.13
N ARG A 139 9.39 9.17 8.21
CA ARG A 139 10.05 8.55 9.35
C ARG A 139 11.58 8.60 9.22
N LYS A 140 12.23 9.35 10.12
CA LYS A 140 13.70 9.34 10.24
C LYS A 140 14.19 7.94 10.61
N PRO A 141 15.31 7.46 10.03
CA PRO A 141 15.92 6.20 10.45
C PRO A 141 16.20 6.26 11.97
N PRO A 142 16.00 5.15 12.71
CA PRO A 142 16.35 5.10 14.11
C PRO A 142 17.83 5.46 14.24
N LEU A 143 18.11 6.42 15.12
CA LEU A 143 19.46 6.87 15.43
C LEU A 143 20.23 5.68 16.02
N GLU A 144 21.03 4.99 15.20
CA GLU A 144 22.00 4.00 15.70
C GLU A 144 23.33 4.64 16.13
N ASP A 145 23.47 5.97 15.99
CA ASP A 145 24.78 6.63 16.19
C ASP A 145 24.98 7.31 17.56
N GLU A 146 23.95 7.42 18.41
CA GLU A 146 24.07 8.19 19.67
C GLU A 146 24.45 7.37 20.92
N GLN A 147 24.66 6.05 20.79
CA GLN A 147 25.11 5.21 21.92
C GLN A 147 26.61 4.87 21.88
N MET A 148 27.33 5.29 20.85
CA MET A 148 28.78 5.03 20.69
C MET A 148 29.65 6.27 20.99
N ILE A 149 29.07 7.38 21.48
CA ILE A 149 29.80 8.61 21.86
C ILE A 149 29.46 8.99 23.32
N ARG A 150 29.51 8.05 24.25
CA ARG A 150 29.46 8.37 25.69
C ARG A 150 30.05 7.28 26.58
N VAL A 151 31.04 6.56 26.08
CA VAL A 151 31.71 5.46 26.82
C VAL A 151 33.17 5.80 27.16
N ASP A 152 33.73 6.88 26.62
CA ASP A 152 35.16 7.24 26.81
C ASP A 152 35.43 8.38 27.80
N GLU A 153 34.48 8.74 28.67
CA GLU A 153 34.82 9.58 29.83
C GLU A 153 35.14 8.65 31.02
N PRO A 154 36.43 8.41 31.36
CA PRO A 154 36.76 7.64 32.54
C PRO A 154 36.29 8.42 33.77
N VAL A 155 35.39 7.79 34.54
CA VAL A 155 35.07 8.24 35.90
C VAL A 155 36.34 8.05 36.73
N GLU A 156 36.98 9.16 37.09
CA GLU A 156 38.09 9.19 38.03
C GLU A 156 37.54 8.78 39.40
N ILE A 157 37.76 7.51 39.78
CA ILE A 157 37.45 7.02 41.12
C ILE A 157 38.59 7.52 42.01
N GLU A 158 38.41 8.67 42.66
CA GLU A 158 39.25 9.05 43.80
C GLU A 158 39.08 8.01 44.90
N THR A 159 40.06 7.12 45.03
CA THR A 159 40.24 6.29 46.21
C THR A 159 40.71 7.18 47.35
N GLN A 160 39.80 7.57 48.24
CA GLN A 160 40.18 8.07 49.57
C GLN A 160 40.77 6.90 50.37
N ASP A 161 42.10 6.88 50.47
CA ASP A 161 42.83 6.06 51.45
C ASP A 161 42.52 6.57 52.87
N GLU A 162 42.27 5.62 53.77
CA GLU A 162 42.22 5.79 55.23
C GLU A 162 43.55 6.36 55.76
N ASP A 163 43.52 7.39 56.63
CA ASP A 163 44.26 7.46 57.92
C ASP A 163 44.15 8.87 58.55
N ASP A 164 43.26 9.05 59.54
CA ASP A 164 43.55 9.81 60.77
C ASP A 164 42.33 9.79 61.72
N SER A 165 42.31 8.83 62.65
CA SER A 165 41.42 8.83 63.82
C SER A 165 42.19 9.29 65.05
N PRO A 166 41.92 10.49 65.60
CA PRO A 166 42.62 10.95 66.79
C PRO A 166 41.84 10.52 68.04
N TYR A 167 42.02 9.27 68.48
CA TYR A 167 41.79 8.92 69.88
C TYR A 167 43.12 8.55 70.54
N ARG A 168 43.61 9.43 71.43
CA ARG A 168 44.47 9.03 72.56
C ARG A 168 43.76 9.35 73.89
N PRO A 169 43.80 8.41 74.87
CA PRO A 169 43.17 8.58 76.16
C PRO A 169 44.06 9.29 77.20
N LEU A 170 43.35 9.84 78.21
CA LEU A 170 43.76 10.50 79.46
C LEU A 170 44.23 11.96 79.36
#